data_AF-A0A518ETJ8-F1
#
_entry.id   AF-A0A518ETJ8-F1
#
_cell.length_a   1.000
_cell.length_b   1.000
_cell.length_c   1.000
_cell.angle_alpha   90.00
_cell.angle_beta   90.00
_cell.angle_gamma   90.00
#
_symmetry.space_group_name_H-M   'P 1'
#
loop_
_entity.id
_entity.type
_entity.pdbx_description
1 polymer ?
#
loop_
_entity_poly.entity_id
_entity_poly.type
_entity_poly.pdbx_seq_one_letter_code
_entity_poly.pdbx_strand_id
1 'polypeptide(L)'
;MPASSFGFFLTSLTQADVSSVPGSVGRFCLGGAIGRFVGPGQVQNAGLEGTFYLELDLAAFPDPQVGAVPVQSGDTWSFQAWHSDTAAAGVPTSNFTPALAVTFQ
;
A
#
# COMPACT_ATOMS: atom_id res chain seq x y z
N MET A 1 1.70 -7.33 10.33
CA MET A 1 0.69 -8.09 9.54
C MET A 1 0.90 -9.58 9.77
N PRO A 2 0.06 -10.51 9.28
CA PRO A 2 0.27 -11.93 9.51
C PRO A 2 1.65 -12.40 9.03
N ALA A 3 2.28 -13.32 9.77
CA ALA A 3 3.54 -13.91 9.35
C ALA A 3 3.36 -14.66 8.03
N SER A 4 4.38 -14.60 7.18
CA SER A 4 4.43 -15.25 5.87
C SER A 4 3.35 -14.82 4.86
N SER A 5 2.59 -13.75 5.14
CA SER A 5 1.63 -13.18 4.19
C SER A 5 2.34 -12.42 3.08
N PHE A 6 1.76 -12.38 1.89
CA PHE A 6 2.22 -11.51 0.81
C PHE A 6 1.50 -10.16 0.86
N GLY A 7 2.20 -9.11 0.47
CA GLY A 7 1.62 -7.77 0.37
C GLY A 7 2.42 -6.85 -0.55
N PHE A 8 1.90 -5.64 -0.72
CA PHE A 8 2.53 -4.58 -1.49
C PHE A 8 2.09 -3.21 -0.97
N PHE A 9 2.86 -2.17 -1.28
CA PHE A 9 2.55 -0.81 -0.89
C PHE A 9 1.63 -0.13 -1.91
N LEU A 10 0.75 0.71 -1.39
CA LEU A 10 -0.14 1.63 -2.10
C LEU A 10 0.30 3.05 -1.79
N THR A 11 0.13 3.96 -2.75
CA THR A 11 0.44 5.39 -2.56
C THR A 11 -0.60 6.29 -3.21
N SER A 12 -0.77 7.50 -2.69
CA SER A 12 -1.60 8.55 -3.27
C SER A 12 -1.21 9.92 -2.72
N LEU A 13 -1.41 10.96 -3.52
CA LEU A 13 -1.33 12.35 -3.08
C LEU A 13 -2.54 12.78 -2.24
N THR A 14 -3.58 11.95 -2.16
CA THR A 14 -4.83 12.29 -1.46
C THR A 14 -5.23 11.20 -0.47
N GLN A 15 -5.79 11.63 0.65
CA GLN A 15 -6.36 10.73 1.66
C GLN A 15 -7.88 10.66 1.50
N ALA A 16 -8.45 9.54 1.93
CA ALA A 16 -9.88 9.34 2.06
C ALA A 16 -10.16 8.47 3.29
N ASP A 17 -11.43 8.25 3.62
CA ASP A 17 -11.82 7.18 4.55
C ASP A 17 -12.81 6.28 3.83
N VAL A 18 -12.31 5.15 3.31
CA VAL A 18 -13.12 4.14 2.64
C VAL A 18 -13.33 2.99 3.61
N SER A 19 -14.52 2.97 4.20
CA SER A 19 -14.88 2.05 5.28
C SER A 19 -15.24 0.64 4.81
N SER A 20 -15.39 0.39 3.51
CA SER A 20 -15.80 -0.92 2.99
C SER A 20 -15.15 -1.21 1.64
N VAL A 21 -13.95 -1.79 1.66
CA VAL A 21 -13.33 -2.36 0.46
C VAL A 21 -13.78 -3.83 0.33
N PRO A 22 -14.44 -4.23 -0.77
CA PRO A 22 -14.87 -5.61 -0.97
C PRO A 22 -13.71 -6.60 -0.81
N GLY A 23 -13.89 -7.65 0.00
CA GLY A 23 -12.85 -8.64 0.26
C GLY A 23 -11.74 -8.18 1.22
N SER A 24 -11.88 -7.00 1.82
CA SER A 24 -11.01 -6.53 2.91
C SER A 24 -11.78 -6.44 4.21
N VAL A 25 -11.09 -6.73 5.32
CA VAL A 25 -11.57 -6.47 6.68
C VAL A 25 -10.95 -5.19 7.27
N GLY A 26 -10.15 -4.48 6.48
CA GLY A 26 -9.44 -3.26 6.85
C GLY A 26 -10.10 -1.97 6.37
N ARG A 27 -9.67 -0.87 6.96
CA ARG A 27 -10.00 0.49 6.49
C ARG A 27 -9.00 0.91 5.43
N PHE A 28 -9.47 1.51 4.35
CA PHE A 28 -8.60 2.06 3.32
C PHE A 28 -8.61 3.58 3.36
N CYS A 29 -7.47 4.16 3.73
CA CYS A 29 -7.35 5.61 3.95
C CYS A 29 -6.77 6.44 2.77
N LEU A 30 -6.66 5.88 1.55
CA LEU A 30 -6.16 6.63 0.38
C LEU A 30 -7.33 7.00 -0.55
N GLY A 31 -7.22 8.16 -1.19
CA GLY A 31 -8.21 8.66 -2.17
C GLY A 31 -7.60 8.92 -3.54
N GLY A 32 -8.41 9.41 -4.49
CA GLY A 32 -7.93 9.87 -5.78
C GLY A 32 -7.23 8.78 -6.60
N ALA A 33 -6.09 9.13 -7.22
CA ALA A 33 -5.28 8.22 -8.00
C ALA A 33 -4.45 7.30 -7.08
N ILE A 34 -4.78 6.01 -7.06
CA ILE A 34 -4.12 5.02 -6.20
C ILE A 34 -2.99 4.31 -6.96
N GLY A 35 -1.76 4.72 -6.66
CA GLY A 35 -0.54 4.04 -7.06
C GLY A 35 -0.38 2.68 -6.39
N ARG A 36 0.16 1.70 -7.12
CA ARG A 36 0.45 0.35 -6.61
C ARG A 36 1.88 -0.04 -6.94
N PHE A 37 2.67 -0.33 -5.91
CA PHE A 37 4.02 -0.86 -6.09
C PHE A 37 3.95 -2.37 -6.34
N VAL A 38 3.67 -2.77 -7.58
CA VAL A 38 3.48 -4.17 -8.01
C VAL A 38 4.41 -4.60 -9.15
N GLY A 39 5.46 -3.82 -9.43
CA GLY A 39 6.53 -4.18 -10.35
C GLY A 39 7.41 -5.34 -9.84
N PRO A 40 8.41 -5.76 -10.63
CA PRO A 40 9.33 -6.83 -10.25
C PRO A 40 9.97 -6.57 -8.89
N GLY A 41 9.78 -7.52 -7.96
CA GLY A 41 10.31 -7.39 -6.59
C GLY A 41 9.56 -6.42 -5.68
N GLN A 42 8.42 -5.85 -6.08
CA GLN A 42 7.66 -4.92 -5.21
C GLN A 42 6.55 -5.60 -4.41
N VAL A 43 6.11 -6.79 -4.84
CA VAL A 43 5.29 -7.69 -4.02
C VAL A 43 6.22 -8.47 -3.10
N GLN A 44 6.03 -8.31 -1.79
CA GLN A 44 6.94 -8.80 -0.76
C GLN A 44 6.26 -9.83 0.14
N ASN A 45 7.06 -10.71 0.74
CA ASN A 45 6.62 -11.60 1.80
C ASN A 45 6.95 -10.97 3.16
N ALA A 46 5.99 -10.97 4.07
CA ALA A 46 6.13 -10.36 5.40
C ALA A 46 7.08 -11.14 6.34
N GLY A 47 7.57 -12.32 5.92
CA GLY A 47 8.46 -13.15 6.71
C GLY A 47 7.86 -13.57 8.06
N LEU A 48 8.72 -14.06 8.96
CA LEU A 48 8.29 -14.49 10.29
C LEU A 48 7.92 -13.32 11.20
N GLU A 49 8.48 -12.14 10.95
CA GLU A 49 8.25 -10.94 11.75
C GLU A 49 6.94 -10.23 11.40
N GLY A 50 6.29 -10.61 10.29
CA GLY A 50 5.05 -9.98 9.85
C GLY A 50 5.28 -8.54 9.39
N THR A 51 6.40 -8.28 8.72
CA THR A 51 6.82 -6.98 8.19
C THR A 51 7.54 -7.16 6.86
N PHE A 52 7.36 -6.22 5.94
CA PHE A 52 8.20 -6.11 4.75
C PHE A 52 8.55 -4.66 4.46
N TYR A 53 9.62 -4.45 3.70
CA TYR A 53 10.15 -3.15 3.35
C TYR A 53 10.23 -3.03 1.83
N LEU A 54 10.13 -1.81 1.32
CA LEU A 54 10.33 -1.50 -0.08
C LEU A 54 11.24 -0.28 -0.18
N GLU A 55 12.33 -0.42 -0.94
CA GLU A 55 13.14 0.72 -1.36
C GLU A 55 12.41 1.48 -2.45
N LEU A 56 12.28 2.80 -2.28
CA LEU A 56 11.51 3.65 -3.18
C LEU A 56 12.42 4.36 -4.18
N ASP A 57 12.14 4.18 -5.47
CA ASP A 57 12.68 5.04 -6.52
C ASP A 57 11.81 6.29 -6.62
N LEU A 58 12.34 7.42 -6.15
CA LEU A 58 11.64 8.71 -6.16
C LEU A 58 11.40 9.25 -7.57
N ALA A 59 12.05 8.71 -8.60
CA ALA A 59 11.79 9.09 -9.99
C ALA A 59 10.62 8.29 -10.62
N ALA A 60 10.13 7.24 -9.94
CA ALA A 60 9.22 6.27 -10.55
C ALA A 60 8.08 5.84 -9.60
N PHE A 61 7.41 6.81 -8.97
CA PHE A 61 6.21 6.53 -8.21
C PHE A 61 5.06 6.09 -9.14
N PRO A 62 4.30 5.04 -8.78
CA PRO A 62 3.21 4.57 -9.62
C PRO A 62 2.02 5.53 -9.53
N ASP A 63 1.54 5.96 -10.69
CA ASP A 63 0.29 6.66 -10.89
C ASP A 63 -0.58 5.85 -11.87
N PRO A 64 -1.84 5.52 -11.54
CA PRO A 64 -2.70 4.69 -12.38
C PRO A 64 -3.13 5.33 -13.70
N GLN A 65 -2.99 6.64 -13.86
CA GLN A 65 -3.39 7.40 -15.04
C GLN A 65 -2.19 7.71 -15.95
N VAL A 66 -1.04 8.03 -15.36
CA VAL A 66 0.15 8.53 -16.07
C VAL A 66 1.28 7.48 -16.15
N GLY A 67 1.27 6.48 -15.28
CA GLY A 67 2.36 5.51 -15.15
C GLY A 67 3.37 5.94 -14.09
N ALA A 68 4.66 5.91 -14.41
CA ALA A 68 5.69 6.32 -13.46
C ALA A 68 5.82 7.85 -13.42
N VAL A 69 5.73 8.44 -12.23
CA VAL A 69 5.88 9.89 -12.00
C VAL A 69 6.98 10.18 -10.98
N PRO A 70 7.76 11.27 -11.15
CA PRO A 70 8.75 11.67 -10.17
C PRO A 70 8.11 12.40 -8.98
N VAL A 71 8.53 12.05 -7.77
CA VAL A 71 8.22 12.78 -6.53
C VAL A 71 8.88 14.15 -6.58
N GLN A 72 8.12 15.21 -6.30
CA GLN A 72 8.63 16.58 -6.23
C GLN A 72 8.92 16.98 -4.78
N SER A 73 9.90 17.88 -4.59
CA SER A 73 10.13 18.52 -3.29
C SER A 73 8.89 19.31 -2.88
N GLY A 74 8.45 19.15 -1.63
CA GLY A 74 7.21 19.68 -1.10
C GLY A 74 5.98 18.76 -1.28
N ASP A 75 6.05 17.72 -2.12
CA ASP A 75 4.95 16.76 -2.23
C ASP A 75 4.74 16.03 -0.91
N THR A 76 3.47 15.81 -0.58
CA THR A 76 3.09 14.92 0.53
C THR A 76 2.39 13.70 -0.02
N TRP A 77 3.07 12.55 0.04
CA TRP A 77 2.54 11.26 -0.38
C TRP A 77 2.04 10.46 0.81
N SER A 78 0.87 9.86 0.67
CA SER A 78 0.25 8.98 1.66
C SER A 78 0.39 7.52 1.23
N PHE A 79 0.77 6.65 2.16
CA PHE A 79 1.07 5.24 1.93
C PHE A 79 0.24 4.35 2.86
N GLN A 80 -0.14 3.18 2.34
CA GLN A 80 -0.64 2.04 3.10
C GLN A 80 -0.11 0.76 2.47
N ALA A 81 0.12 -0.29 3.26
CA ALA A 81 0.35 -1.61 2.71
C ALA A 81 -0.97 -2.39 2.65
N TRP A 82 -1.26 -2.96 1.49
CA TRP A 82 -2.22 -4.05 1.36
C TRP A 82 -1.50 -5.36 1.66
N HIS A 83 -2.16 -6.29 2.34
CA HIS A 83 -1.65 -7.65 2.50
C HIS A 83 -2.79 -8.68 2.44
N SER A 84 -2.44 -9.89 2.00
CA SER A 84 -3.31 -11.06 2.11
C SER A 84 -3.56 -11.36 3.59
N ASP A 85 -4.78 -11.73 3.93
CA ASP A 85 -5.19 -12.06 5.29
C ASP A 85 -6.20 -13.22 5.28
N THR A 86 -6.52 -13.78 6.44
CA THR A 86 -7.47 -14.88 6.57
C THR A 86 -8.38 -14.62 7.76
N ALA A 87 -9.69 -14.57 7.51
CA ALA A 87 -10.69 -14.41 8.56
C ALA A 87 -10.95 -15.74 9.30
N ALA A 88 -11.88 -15.69 10.26
CA ALA A 88 -12.32 -16.88 11.00
C ALA A 88 -12.74 -18.01 10.05
N ALA A 89 -12.52 -19.25 10.49
CA ALA A 89 -12.77 -20.47 9.72
C ALA A 89 -11.97 -20.60 8.39
N GLY A 90 -10.88 -19.84 8.22
CA GLY A 90 -9.97 -20.00 7.09
C GLY A 90 -10.41 -19.30 5.81
N VAL A 91 -11.37 -18.38 5.89
CA VAL A 91 -11.88 -17.65 4.73
C VAL A 91 -10.82 -16.65 4.24
N PRO A 92 -10.37 -16.71 2.97
CA PRO A 92 -9.40 -15.75 2.43
C PRO A 92 -9.96 -14.33 2.43
N THR A 93 -9.17 -13.37 2.91
CA THR A 93 -9.49 -11.95 2.95
C THR A 93 -8.24 -11.11 2.63
N SER A 94 -8.34 -9.81 2.86
CA SER A 94 -7.20 -8.90 2.84
C SER A 94 -7.35 -7.82 3.90
N ASN A 95 -6.29 -7.08 4.16
CA ASN A 95 -6.32 -5.98 5.11
C ASN A 95 -5.33 -4.89 4.69
N PHE A 96 -5.45 -3.74 5.35
CA PHE A 96 -4.58 -2.60 5.15
C PHE A 96 -3.88 -2.24 6.47
N THR A 97 -2.62 -1.82 6.38
CA THR A 97 -1.94 -1.22 7.54
C THR A 97 -2.53 0.17 7.85
N PRO A 98 -2.21 0.75 9.02
CA PRO A 98 -2.39 2.18 9.22
C PRO A 98 -1.73 2.99 8.10
N ALA A 99 -2.30 4.15 7.80
CA ALA A 99 -1.76 5.06 6.80
C ALA A 99 -0.61 5.92 7.36
N LEU A 100 0.35 6.19 6.49
CA LEU A 100 1.49 7.08 6.75
C LEU A 100 1.49 8.20 5.70
N ALA A 101 1.71 9.44 6.12
CA ALA A 101 1.98 10.55 5.19
C ALA A 101 3.43 10.99 5.33
N VAL A 102 4.11 11.21 4.20
CA VAL A 102 5.49 11.67 4.13
C VAL A 102 5.56 12.88 3.21
N THR A 103 6.09 13.98 3.73
CA THR A 103 6.44 15.16 2.93
C THR A 103 7.91 15.05 2.50
N PHE A 104 8.16 15.08 1.20
CA PHE A 104 9.50 15.00 0.62
C PHE A 104 10.14 16.39 0.54
N GLN A 105 11.45 16.48 0.74
CA GLN A 105 12.20 17.74 0.74
C GLN A 105 13.44 17.62 -0.16
#